data_AF-A0A968ZE14-F1
#
_entry.id   AF-A0A968ZE14-F1
#
_cell.length_a   1.000
_cell.length_b   1.000
_cell.length_c   1.000
_cell.angle_alpha   90.00
_cell.angle_beta   90.00
_cell.angle_gamma   90.00
#
_symmetry.space_group_name_H-M   'P 1'
#
loop_
_entity.id
_entity.type
_entity.pdbx_description
1 polymer ?
#
loop_
_entity_poly.entity_id
_entity_poly.type
_entity_poly.pdbx_seq_one_letter_code
_entity_poly.pdbx_strand_id
1 'polypeptide(L)'
;VVEQGGWPVPVKVQPMELHIPGVHGAGSSRLYFIDRWREFSIYDVDFIPVPTVDPVVPAVAGLHWFGVVQYVGADRSADWCAFYGSLFGFAEVPAAKRFGILPRGSVLASPCGTFYLQLIEPDSLVVDDSYPR
;
A
#
# COMPACT_ATOMS: atom_id res chain seq x y z
N VAL A 1 3.73 -14.86 -1.37
CA VAL A 1 4.40 -13.54 -1.52
C VAL A 1 5.92 -13.67 -1.62
N VAL A 2 6.66 -14.05 -0.57
CA VAL A 2 8.13 -14.19 -0.67
C VAL A 2 8.53 -15.29 -1.66
N GLU A 3 7.84 -16.44 -1.63
CA GLU A 3 8.00 -17.53 -2.61
C GLU A 3 7.65 -17.12 -4.05
N GLN A 4 6.87 -16.05 -4.23
CA GLN A 4 6.49 -15.50 -5.53
C GLN A 4 7.44 -14.37 -5.98
N GLY A 5 8.57 -14.18 -5.30
CA GLY A 5 9.59 -13.19 -5.65
C GLY A 5 9.55 -11.88 -4.86
N GLY A 6 8.70 -11.78 -3.81
CA GLY A 6 8.70 -10.60 -2.93
C GLY A 6 9.97 -10.51 -2.08
N TRP A 7 10.55 -9.31 -1.97
CA TRP A 7 11.75 -9.07 -1.15
C TRP A 7 11.38 -8.92 0.33
N PRO A 8 11.78 -9.85 1.22
CA PRO A 8 11.42 -9.76 2.64
C PRO A 8 12.10 -8.57 3.31
N VAL A 9 11.38 -7.90 4.19
CA VAL A 9 11.92 -6.84 5.06
C VAL A 9 12.42 -7.48 6.37
N PRO A 10 13.61 -7.12 6.86
CA PRO A 10 14.04 -7.53 8.20
C PRO A 10 13.09 -6.97 9.26
N VAL A 11 12.45 -7.86 10.01
CA VAL A 11 11.59 -7.48 11.12
C VAL A 11 12.44 -7.40 12.38
N LYS A 12 12.46 -6.23 13.03
CA LYS A 12 13.09 -6.03 14.34
C LYS A 12 11.98 -5.76 15.34
N VAL A 13 11.85 -6.62 16.35
CA VAL A 13 10.85 -6.52 17.42
C VAL A 13 11.52 -6.49 18.77
N GLN A 14 10.92 -5.78 19.72
CA GLN A 14 11.25 -5.82 21.14
C GLN A 14 10.52 -6.97 21.85
N PRO A 15 10.93 -7.36 23.06
CA PRO A 15 10.17 -8.29 23.87
C PRO A 15 8.72 -7.81 24.03
N MET A 16 7.77 -8.72 23.81
CA MET A 16 6.32 -8.46 23.86
C MET A 16 5.71 -7.68 22.68
N GLU A 17 6.47 -7.38 21.62
CA GLU A 17 5.92 -6.83 20.36
C GLU A 17 5.55 -7.92 19.36
N LEU A 18 4.62 -7.62 18.45
CA LEU A 18 4.21 -8.53 17.39
C LEU A 18 5.26 -8.64 16.27
N HIS A 19 5.58 -9.88 15.90
CA HIS A 19 6.41 -10.16 14.73
C HIS A 19 5.58 -10.13 13.44
N ILE A 20 5.41 -8.93 12.87
CA ILE A 20 4.60 -8.72 11.66
C ILE A 20 5.49 -8.88 10.40
N PRO A 21 5.24 -9.88 9.55
CA PRO A 21 6.01 -10.06 8.32
C PRO A 21 5.71 -8.95 7.32
N GLY A 22 6.70 -8.60 6.50
CA GLY A 22 6.53 -7.63 5.44
C GLY A 22 7.51 -7.80 4.28
N VAL A 23 7.18 -7.16 3.16
CA VAL A 23 8.01 -7.12 1.95
C VAL A 23 8.20 -5.68 1.47
N HIS A 24 9.23 -5.45 0.66
CA HIS A 24 9.42 -4.17 -0.01
C HIS A 24 8.35 -3.96 -1.09
N GLY A 25 7.85 -2.73 -1.21
CA GLY A 25 6.94 -2.28 -2.27
C GLY A 25 7.57 -1.21 -3.15
N ALA A 26 6.73 -0.45 -3.87
CA ALA A 26 7.17 0.64 -4.73
C ALA A 26 8.04 1.68 -3.98
N GLY A 27 9.14 2.09 -4.60
CA GLY A 27 10.13 2.98 -3.98
C GLY A 27 10.79 2.33 -2.76
N SER A 28 10.72 3.01 -1.61
CA SER A 28 11.21 2.50 -0.32
C SER A 28 10.08 2.03 0.61
N SER A 29 8.87 1.85 0.08
CA SER A 29 7.71 1.45 0.87
C SER A 29 7.83 0.02 1.40
N ARG A 30 7.14 -0.24 2.51
CA ARG A 30 7.04 -1.56 3.16
C ARG A 30 5.59 -1.98 3.24
N LEU A 31 5.32 -3.20 2.81
CA LEU A 31 4.00 -3.82 2.82
C LEU A 31 3.99 -4.87 3.93
N TYR A 32 3.25 -4.61 5.00
CA TYR A 32 3.11 -5.51 6.14
C TYR A 32 1.84 -6.35 6.04
N PHE A 33 1.90 -7.61 6.45
CA PHE A 33 0.78 -8.54 6.38
C PHE A 33 0.20 -8.76 7.77
N ILE A 34 -0.97 -8.17 8.00
CA ILE A 34 -1.70 -8.26 9.26
C ILE A 34 -2.97 -9.07 9.02
N ASP A 35 -3.11 -10.19 9.72
CA ASP A 35 -4.31 -11.03 9.72
C ASP A 35 -5.23 -10.72 10.93
N ARG A 36 -4.65 -10.32 12.06
CA ARG A 36 -5.36 -9.94 13.29
C ARG A 36 -5.57 -8.43 13.38
N TRP A 37 -6.78 -7.99 13.00
CA TRP A 37 -7.13 -6.57 12.99
C TRP A 37 -8.43 -6.22 13.75
N ARG A 38 -9.18 -7.22 14.24
CA ARG A 38 -10.47 -7.00 14.92
C ARG A 38 -10.36 -7.07 16.44
N GLU A 39 -10.16 -8.27 16.96
CA GLU A 39 -10.00 -8.55 18.38
C GLU A 39 -8.51 -8.79 18.64
N PHE A 40 -7.92 -8.11 19.63
CA PHE A 40 -6.48 -8.14 19.89
C PHE A 40 -5.65 -7.75 18.66
N SER A 41 -5.86 -6.51 18.22
CA SER A 41 -5.18 -5.89 17.08
C SER A 41 -3.73 -5.52 17.40
N ILE A 42 -2.99 -5.08 16.39
CA ILE A 42 -1.64 -4.53 16.57
C ILE A 42 -1.62 -3.31 17.51
N TYR A 43 -2.73 -2.57 17.60
CA TYR A 43 -2.83 -1.38 18.46
C TYR A 43 -2.97 -1.74 19.94
N ASP A 44 -3.48 -2.93 20.24
CA ASP A 44 -3.64 -3.40 21.62
C ASP A 44 -2.32 -3.94 22.20
N VAL A 45 -1.38 -4.32 21.33
CA VAL A 45 -0.10 -4.94 21.73
C VAL A 45 1.06 -3.96 21.64
N ASP A 46 1.20 -3.26 20.50
CA ASP A 46 2.40 -2.46 20.22
C ASP A 46 2.22 -0.97 20.56
N PHE A 47 1.03 -0.54 21.01
CA PHE A 47 0.71 0.86 21.27
C PHE A 47 0.10 1.09 22.65
N ILE A 48 0.25 2.31 23.17
CA ILE A 48 -0.40 2.77 24.40
C ILE A 48 -1.57 3.68 24.03
N PRO A 49 -2.82 3.34 24.42
CA PRO A 49 -3.98 4.17 24.09
C PRO A 49 -3.91 5.52 24.80
N VAL A 50 -4.38 6.57 24.13
CA VAL A 50 -4.52 7.90 24.73
C VAL A 50 -5.68 7.86 25.73
N PRO A 51 -5.47 8.12 27.04
CA PRO A 51 -6.48 7.82 28.07
C PRO A 51 -7.80 8.58 27.94
N THR A 52 -7.82 9.72 27.27
CA THR A 52 -8.97 10.63 27.21
C THR A 52 -9.79 10.49 25.91
N VAL A 53 -9.50 9.49 25.09
CA VAL A 53 -10.11 9.31 23.75
C VAL A 53 -10.75 7.94 23.66
N ASP A 54 -11.97 7.88 23.10
CA ASP A 54 -12.59 6.61 22.72
C ASP A 54 -11.84 6.04 21.49
N PRO A 55 -11.20 4.86 21.59
CA PRO A 55 -10.49 4.28 20.45
C PRO A 55 -11.44 3.79 19.34
N VAL A 56 -12.74 3.59 19.64
CA VAL A 56 -13.74 3.12 18.68
C VAL A 56 -14.37 4.31 17.95
N VAL A 57 -13.64 4.85 16.99
CA VAL A 57 -14.09 5.99 16.18
C VAL A 57 -14.74 5.49 14.89
N PRO A 58 -16.01 5.84 14.59
CA PRO A 58 -16.63 5.48 13.32
C PRO A 58 -15.93 6.22 12.17
N ALA A 59 -15.95 5.63 10.97
CA ALA A 59 -15.39 6.26 9.79
C ALA A 59 -16.05 7.62 9.51
N VAL A 60 -15.22 8.65 9.36
CA VAL A 60 -15.69 10.00 9.02
C VAL A 60 -16.38 9.97 7.65
N ALA A 61 -17.54 10.62 7.55
CA ALA A 61 -18.31 10.75 6.31
C ALA A 61 -18.64 9.41 5.62
N GLY A 62 -18.68 8.32 6.39
CA GLY A 62 -18.90 6.98 5.86
C GLY A 62 -17.80 6.53 4.91
N LEU A 63 -16.55 6.95 5.08
CA LEU A 63 -15.42 6.48 4.27
C LEU A 63 -15.17 4.98 4.50
N HIS A 64 -15.43 4.15 3.49
CA HIS A 64 -15.31 2.69 3.57
C HIS A 64 -14.34 2.10 2.54
N TRP A 65 -13.86 2.93 1.60
CA TRP A 65 -12.85 2.55 0.62
C TRP A 65 -11.54 3.23 0.95
N PHE A 66 -10.47 2.46 0.97
CA PHE A 66 -9.13 2.97 1.16
C PHE A 66 -8.34 2.71 -0.12
N GLY A 67 -7.59 3.71 -0.56
CA GLY A 67 -6.66 3.57 -1.66
C GLY A 67 -5.45 4.45 -1.42
N VAL A 68 -4.31 4.02 -1.94
CA VAL A 68 -3.04 4.74 -1.80
C VAL A 68 -2.56 5.17 -3.17
N VAL A 69 -2.10 6.42 -3.26
CA VAL A 69 -1.41 6.93 -4.44
C VAL A 69 0.09 6.81 -4.21
N GLN A 70 0.82 6.21 -5.14
CA GLN A 70 2.26 6.05 -5.11
C GLN A 70 2.87 6.76 -6.31
N TYR A 71 3.77 7.70 -6.03
CA TYR A 71 4.63 8.25 -7.06
C TYR A 71 5.77 7.28 -7.32
N VAL A 72 5.91 6.85 -8.57
CA VAL A 72 6.92 5.88 -9.01
C VAL A 72 7.87 6.55 -10.00
N GLY A 73 9.05 5.97 -10.20
CA GLY A 73 10.00 6.48 -11.20
C GLY A 73 9.43 6.45 -12.62
N ALA A 74 9.99 7.27 -13.51
CA ALA A 74 9.60 7.30 -14.92
C ALA A 74 9.71 5.90 -15.56
N ASP A 75 8.74 5.57 -16.41
CA ASP A 75 8.64 4.28 -17.11
C ASP A 75 8.59 3.03 -16.19
N ARG A 76 8.24 3.20 -14.90
CA ARG A 76 8.15 2.09 -13.93
C ARG A 76 6.74 1.61 -13.65
N SER A 77 5.69 2.26 -14.15
CA SER A 77 4.31 1.86 -13.84
C SER A 77 4.02 0.43 -14.28
N ALA A 78 4.47 0.03 -15.47
CA ALA A 78 4.25 -1.33 -15.98
C ALA A 78 4.89 -2.40 -15.08
N ASP A 79 6.12 -2.17 -14.61
CA ASP A 79 6.81 -3.07 -13.68
C ASP A 79 6.03 -3.21 -12.38
N TRP A 80 5.59 -2.09 -11.80
CA TRP A 80 4.84 -2.10 -10.55
C TRP A 80 3.45 -2.71 -10.71
N CYS A 81 2.77 -2.49 -11.83
CA CYS A 81 1.53 -3.19 -12.19
C CYS A 81 1.74 -4.71 -12.22
N ALA A 82 2.80 -5.18 -12.89
CA ALA A 82 3.13 -6.60 -12.94
C ALA A 82 3.49 -7.15 -11.55
N PHE A 83 4.23 -6.40 -10.73
CA PHE A 83 4.58 -6.76 -9.36
C PHE A 83 3.33 -6.95 -8.49
N TYR A 84 2.45 -5.96 -8.42
CA TYR A 84 1.23 -6.02 -7.62
C TYR A 84 0.25 -7.08 -8.14
N GLY A 85 0.18 -7.26 -9.46
CA GLY A 85 -0.61 -8.32 -10.07
C GLY A 85 -0.10 -9.72 -9.72
N SER A 86 1.20 -9.95 -9.84
CA SER A 86 1.81 -11.27 -9.63
C SER A 86 1.82 -11.68 -8.15
N LEU A 87 2.11 -10.74 -7.25
CA LEU A 87 2.24 -11.05 -5.82
C LEU A 87 0.92 -11.06 -5.07
N PHE A 88 -0.05 -10.24 -5.48
CA PHE A 88 -1.27 -10.00 -4.71
C PHE A 88 -2.55 -10.16 -5.53
N GLY A 89 -2.45 -10.45 -6.83
CA GLY A 89 -3.60 -10.61 -7.72
C GLY A 89 -4.30 -9.31 -8.10
N PHE A 90 -3.64 -8.16 -7.93
CA PHE A 90 -4.23 -6.88 -8.33
C PHE A 90 -4.44 -6.84 -9.85
N ALA A 91 -5.51 -6.20 -10.28
CA ALA A 91 -5.83 -6.06 -11.70
C ALA A 91 -5.94 -4.59 -12.07
N GLU A 92 -5.41 -4.22 -13.25
CA GLU A 92 -5.55 -2.86 -13.75
C GLU A 92 -7.02 -2.54 -14.06
N VAL A 93 -7.44 -1.38 -13.56
CA VAL A 93 -8.77 -0.84 -13.80
C VAL A 93 -8.78 -0.22 -15.20
N PRO A 94 -9.75 -0.57 -16.07
CA PRO A 94 -9.84 0.01 -17.41
C PRO A 94 -9.93 1.55 -17.35
N ALA A 95 -9.20 2.24 -18.23
CA ALA A 95 -9.15 3.71 -18.27
C ALA A 95 -10.53 4.40 -18.44
N ALA A 96 -11.52 3.69 -19.00
CA ALA A 96 -12.90 4.16 -19.11
C ALA A 96 -13.62 4.26 -17.74
N LYS A 97 -13.17 3.51 -16.73
CA LYS A 97 -13.72 3.51 -15.38
C LYS A 97 -12.96 4.55 -14.55
N ARG A 98 -13.61 5.68 -14.30
CA ARG A 98 -13.04 6.80 -13.54
C ARG A 98 -13.62 6.83 -12.12
N PHE A 99 -12.73 6.87 -11.14
CA PHE A 99 -13.08 7.16 -9.75
C PHE A 99 -12.79 8.64 -9.50
N GLY A 100 -13.76 9.51 -9.79
CA GLY A 100 -13.58 10.97 -9.67
C GLY A 100 -12.63 11.57 -10.72
N ILE A 101 -11.90 12.63 -10.35
CA ILE A 101 -10.89 13.26 -11.22
C ILE A 101 -9.62 12.42 -11.11
N LEU A 102 -9.40 11.55 -12.09
CA LEU A 102 -8.12 10.86 -12.25
C LEU A 102 -7.30 11.65 -13.27
N PRO A 103 -6.39 12.54 -12.83
CA PRO A 103 -5.67 13.38 -13.78
C PRO A 103 -4.77 12.52 -14.65
N ARG A 104 -4.04 11.56 -14.06
CA ARG A 104 -3.04 10.68 -14.69
C ARG A 104 -2.79 9.40 -13.88
N GLY A 105 -2.09 8.44 -14.49
CA GLY A 105 -1.60 7.22 -13.83
C GLY A 105 -2.47 5.98 -14.07
N SER A 106 -1.94 4.83 -13.66
CA SER A 106 -2.64 3.54 -13.67
C SER A 106 -3.27 3.27 -12.32
N VAL A 107 -4.48 2.69 -12.31
CA VAL A 107 -5.17 2.27 -11.09
C VAL A 107 -5.26 0.76 -11.07
N LEU A 108 -4.89 0.16 -9.96
CA LEU A 108 -4.97 -1.27 -9.70
C LEU A 108 -6.02 -1.54 -8.62
N ALA A 109 -6.93 -2.47 -8.86
CA ALA A 109 -7.91 -2.93 -7.89
C ALA A 109 -7.46 -4.25 -7.24
N SER A 110 -7.65 -4.36 -5.93
CA SER A 110 -7.42 -5.63 -5.22
C SER A 110 -8.46 -6.69 -5.63
N PRO A 111 -8.15 -7.99 -5.48
CA PRO A 111 -9.08 -9.08 -5.78
C PRO A 111 -10.42 -8.99 -5.03
N CYS A 112 -10.41 -8.44 -3.82
CA CYS A 112 -11.61 -8.27 -3.00
C CYS A 112 -12.42 -7.01 -3.35
N GLY A 113 -11.90 -6.14 -4.23
CA GLY A 113 -12.58 -4.93 -4.70
C GLY A 113 -12.69 -3.80 -3.67
N THR A 114 -12.05 -3.94 -2.50
CA THR A 114 -12.15 -2.97 -1.39
C THR A 114 -10.95 -2.02 -1.28
N PHE A 115 -9.87 -2.29 -2.02
CA PHE A 115 -8.64 -1.52 -1.94
C PHE A 115 -8.06 -1.22 -3.33
N TYR A 116 -7.54 -0.01 -3.52
CA TYR A 116 -7.03 0.47 -4.80
C TYR A 116 -5.63 1.08 -4.65
N LEU A 117 -4.77 0.83 -5.62
CA LEU A 117 -3.46 1.48 -5.74
C LEU A 117 -3.45 2.34 -7.00
N GLN A 118 -3.09 3.61 -6.88
CA GLN A 118 -2.84 4.47 -8.02
C GLN A 118 -1.34 4.69 -8.16
N LEU A 119 -0.80 4.43 -9.34
CA LEU A 119 0.60 4.66 -9.68
C LEU A 119 0.70 5.90 -10.57
N ILE A 120 1.50 6.87 -10.15
CA ILE A 120 1.73 8.13 -10.89
C ILE A 120 3.22 8.27 -11.20
N GLU A 121 3.54 8.45 -12.47
CA GLU A 121 4.88 8.77 -12.93
C GLU A 121 5.13 10.29 -12.93
N PRO A 122 6.40 10.73 -12.80
CA PRO A 122 6.75 12.14 -12.94
C PRO A 122 6.45 12.65 -14.35
N ASP A 123 6.29 13.97 -14.46
CA ASP A 123 6.18 14.63 -15.76
C ASP A 123 7.49 14.43 -16.53
N SER A 124 7.38 14.16 -17.82
CA SER A 124 8.54 14.02 -18.73
C SER A 124 9.43 15.25 -18.82
N LEU A 125 8.98 16.40 -18.27
CA LEU A 125 9.72 17.65 -18.19
C LEU A 125 10.54 17.80 -16.88
N VAL A 126 10.34 16.91 -15.91
CA VAL A 126 11.06 16.88 -14.62
C VAL A 126 11.93 15.62 -14.60
N VAL A 127 12.89 15.55 -15.52
CA VAL A 127 14.01 14.60 -15.38
C VAL A 127 14.99 15.25 -14.40
N ASP A 128 14.84 14.94 -13.12
CA ASP A 128 15.85 15.27 -12.12
C ASP A 128 16.97 14.22 -12.23
N ASP A 129 18.15 14.65 -12.66
CA ASP A 129 19.38 13.84 -12.80
C ASP A 129 19.93 13.32 -11.45
N SER A 130 19.18 13.46 -10.35
CA SER A 130 19.57 13.05 -9.00
C SER A 130 19.31 11.57 -8.68
N TYR A 131 18.53 10.84 -9.49
CA TYR A 131 18.31 9.40 -9.32
C TYR A 131 19.38 8.57 -10.05
N PRO A 132 20.20 7.76 -9.35
CA PRO A 132 21.14 6.87 -10.02
C PRO A 132 20.38 5.79 -10.81
N ARG A 133 20.82 5.56 -12.05
CA ARG A 133 20.31 4.50 -12.95
C ARG A 133 20.62 3.11 -12.41
#